data_AF-A0A4Q3S0U8-F1
#
_entry.id   AF-A0A4Q3S0U8-F1
#
_cell.length_a   1.000
_cell.length_b   1.000
_cell.length_c   1.000
_cell.angle_alpha   90.00
_cell.angle_beta   90.00
_cell.angle_gamma   90.00
#
_symmetry.space_group_name_H-M   'P 1'
#
loop_
_entity.id
_entity.type
_entity.pdbx_description
1 polymer ?
#
loop_
_entity_poly.entity_id
_entity_poly.type
_entity_poly.pdbx_seq_one_letter_code
_entity_poly.pdbx_strand_id
1 'polypeptide(L)' 'MRNKLLYISASLFIGIMIFQSCSNEQQLNYQRYFVNGKGLYEKNCQNCHGANGEGLGELYPPLTDTVRLSKNKSILA' A
#
# COMPACT_ATOMS: atom_id res chain seq x y z
N MET A 1 -41.14 -23.80 8.02
CA MET A 1 -40.17 -23.76 6.90
C MET A 1 -39.41 -22.43 6.83
N ARG A 2 -40.08 -21.28 7.02
CA ARG A 2 -39.47 -19.94 7.02
C ARG A 2 -38.29 -19.74 7.99
N ASN A 3 -38.38 -20.24 9.22
CA ASN A 3 -37.30 -20.08 10.21
C ASN A 3 -36.06 -20.94 9.88
N LYS A 4 -36.25 -22.16 9.34
CA LYS A 4 -35.13 -22.99 8.87
C LYS A 4 -34.38 -22.32 7.72
N LEU A 5 -35.11 -21.68 6.80
CA LEU A 5 -34.51 -20.92 5.70
C LEU A 5 -33.66 -19.74 6.20
N LEU A 6 -34.17 -19.00 7.20
CA LEU A 6 -33.45 -17.90 7.84
C LEU A 6 -32.14 -18.37 8.49
N TYR A 7 -32.17 -19.46 9.25
CA TYR A 7 -30.96 -20.02 9.88
C TYR A 7 -29.93 -20.48 8.86
N ILE A 8 -30.35 -21.13 7.77
CA ILE A 8 -29.43 -21.55 6.70
C ILE A 8 -28.78 -20.34 6.04
N SER A 9 -29.56 -19.29 5.74
CA SER A 9 -29.01 -18.06 5.13
C SER A 9 -28.04 -17.33 6.06
N ALA A 10 -28.32 -17.29 7.37
CA ALA A 10 -27.44 -16.68 8.36
C ALA A 10 -26.14 -17.46 8.51
N SER A 11 -26.19 -18.79 8.61
CA SER A 11 -25.01 -19.64 8.69
C SER A 11 -24.13 -19.54 7.45
N LEU A 12 -24.73 -19.46 6.26
CA LEU A 12 -24.00 -19.27 5.00
C LEU A 12 -23.30 -17.91 4.97
N PHE A 13 -23.98 -16.85 5.40
CA PHE A 13 -23.41 -15.50 5.43
C PHE A 13 -22.24 -15.39 6.42
N ILE A 14 -22.36 -16.03 7.59
CA ILE A 14 -21.28 -16.12 8.59
C ILE A 14 -20.07 -16.87 8.02
N GLY A 15 -20.29 -17.99 7.32
CA GLY A 15 -19.22 -18.76 6.69
C GLY A 15 -18.46 -17.97 5.61
N ILE A 16 -19.18 -17.17 4.81
CA ILE A 16 -18.58 -16.31 3.78
C ILE A 16 -17.70 -15.22 4.42
N MET A 17 -18.16 -14.60 5.52
CA MET A 17 -17.40 -13.56 6.23
C MET A 17 -16.09 -14.09 6.83
N ILE A 18 -16.11 -15.31 7.35
CA ILE A 18 -14.90 -15.98 7.90
C ILE A 18 -13.89 -16.23 6.77
N PHE A 19 -14.35 -16.64 5.58
CA PHE A 19 -13.48 -16.93 4.45
C PHE A 19 -12.76 -15.69 3.89
N GLN A 20 -13.36 -14.50 4.03
CA GLN A 20 -12.77 -13.23 3.58
C GLN A 20 -11.68 -12.69 4.53
N SER A 21 -11.46 -13.31 5.69
CA SER A 21 -10.53 -12.79 6.72
C SER A 21 -9.06 -13.19 6.49
N CYS A 22 -8.76 -14.01 5.49
CA CYS A 22 -7.39 -14.40 5.12
C CYS A 22 -6.62 -13.19 4.53
N SER A 23 -6.14 -12.32 5.40
CA SER A 23 -5.29 -11.18 5.04
C SER A 23 -3.86 -11.65 4.78
N ASN A 24 -3.31 -11.30 3.62
CA ASN A 24 -1.92 -11.63 3.26
C ASN A 24 -0.94 -10.75 4.08
N GLU A 25 0.05 -11.35 4.76
CA GLU A 25 1.04 -10.63 5.58
C GLU A 25 1.78 -9.55 4.76
N GLN A 26 2.08 -9.85 3.51
CA GLN A 26 2.74 -8.94 2.58
C GLN A 26 1.91 -7.67 2.35
N GLN A 27 0.58 -7.82 2.26
CA GLN A 27 -0.33 -6.68 2.10
C GLN A 27 -0.31 -5.78 3.34
N LEU A 28 -0.31 -6.37 4.54
CA LEU A 28 -0.26 -5.62 5.79
C LEU A 28 1.05 -4.85 5.96
N ASN A 29 2.17 -5.49 5.62
CA ASN A 29 3.50 -4.86 5.68
C ASN A 29 3.63 -3.73 4.66
N TYR A 30 3.12 -3.91 3.43
CA TYR A 30 3.11 -2.84 2.43
C TYR A 30 2.36 -1.59 2.93
N GLN A 31 1.15 -1.76 3.48
CA GLN A 31 0.37 -0.63 4.01
C GLN A 31 1.13 0.10 5.13
N ARG A 32 1.75 -0.64 6.05
CA ARG A 32 2.57 -0.06 7.13
C ARG A 32 3.75 0.75 6.58
N TYR A 33 4.49 0.19 5.63
CA TYR A 33 5.64 0.87 5.03
C TYR A 33 5.22 2.09 4.21
N PHE A 34 4.09 2.03 3.51
CA PHE A 34 3.60 3.14 2.72
C PHE A 34 3.23 4.34 3.60
N VAL A 35 2.45 4.12 4.66
CA VAL A 35 2.02 5.20 5.57
C VAL A 35 3.24 5.84 6.27
N ASN A 36 4.12 5.02 6.83
CA ASN A 36 5.33 5.52 7.50
C ASN A 36 6.28 6.21 6.50
N GLY A 37 6.43 5.63 5.31
CA GLY A 37 7.25 6.16 4.23
C GLY A 37 6.77 7.52 3.74
N LYS A 38 5.45 7.75 3.66
CA LYS A 38 4.87 9.04 3.28
C LYS A 38 5.29 10.16 4.24
N GLY A 39 5.18 9.94 5.55
CA GLY A 39 5.61 10.94 6.53
C GLY A 39 7.11 11.25 6.47
N LEU A 40 7.94 10.23 6.22
CA LEU A 40 9.37 10.42 6.00
C LEU A 40 9.65 11.21 4.71
N TYR A 41 8.91 10.92 3.64
CA TYR A 41 9.01 11.62 2.36
C TYR A 41 8.67 13.10 2.51
N GLU A 42 7.53 13.42 3.12
CA GLU A 42 7.08 14.80 3.36
C GLU A 42 8.10 15.58 4.18
N LYS A 43 8.68 14.96 5.22
CA LYS A 43 9.62 15.61 6.12
C LYS A 43 11.01 15.83 5.52
N ASN A 44 11.51 14.88 4.72
CA ASN A 44 12.94 14.84 4.37
C ASN A 44 13.22 14.90 2.85
N CYS A 45 12.23 14.60 2.01
CA CYS A 45 12.45 14.41 0.57
C CYS A 45 11.68 15.41 -0.29
N GLN A 46 10.45 15.75 0.12
CA GLN A 46 9.52 16.58 -0.65
C GLN A 46 10.09 17.93 -1.07
N ASN A 47 10.87 18.58 -0.20
CA ASN A 47 11.40 19.93 -0.47
C ASN A 47 12.28 19.99 -1.74
N CYS A 48 12.91 18.87 -2.11
CA CYS A 48 13.72 18.79 -3.33
C CYS A 48 13.00 18.01 -4.43
N HIS A 49 12.36 16.88 -4.07
CA HIS A 49 11.79 15.96 -5.05
C HIS A 49 10.32 16.26 -5.42
N GLY A 50 9.71 17.30 -4.86
CA GLY A 50 8.34 17.73 -5.18
C GLY A 50 7.27 16.98 -4.39
N ALA A 51 6.01 17.43 -4.50
CA ALA A 51 4.91 16.84 -3.73
C ALA A 51 4.55 15.41 -4.20
N ASN A 52 4.76 15.13 -5.48
CA ASN A 52 4.46 13.86 -6.13
C ASN A 52 5.73 13.10 -6.57
N GLY A 53 6.92 13.54 -6.15
CA GLY A 53 8.18 12.95 -6.61
C GLY A 53 8.58 13.36 -8.02
N GLU A 54 7.98 14.42 -8.57
CA GLU A 54 8.21 14.92 -9.93
C GLU A 54 9.59 15.56 -10.13
N GLY A 55 10.27 15.93 -9.04
CA GLY A 55 11.54 16.64 -9.10
C GLY A 55 11.41 18.07 -9.62
N LEU A 56 12.53 18.64 -10.05
CA LEU A 56 12.62 20.00 -10.58
C LEU A 56 13.56 20.02 -11.78
N GLY A 57 13.03 19.65 -12.95
CA GLY A 57 13.78 19.60 -14.21
C GLY A 57 15.06 18.76 -14.06
N GLU A 58 16.20 19.34 -14.43
CA GLU A 58 17.51 18.69 -14.30
C GLU A 58 18.17 18.91 -12.92
N LEU A 59 17.62 19.78 -12.08
CA LEU A 59 18.21 20.14 -10.78
C LEU A 59 17.93 19.07 -9.71
N TYR A 60 16.69 18.62 -9.60
CA TYR A 60 16.29 17.54 -8.71
C TYR A 60 15.63 16.43 -9.51
N PRO A 61 16.19 15.20 -9.51
CA PRO A 61 15.65 14.13 -10.33
C PRO A 61 14.27 13.68 -9.80
N PRO A 62 13.38 13.22 -10.69
CA PRO A 62 12.13 12.62 -10.28
C PRO A 62 12.38 11.28 -9.58
N LEU A 63 11.59 11.00 -8.54
CA LEU A 63 11.49 9.69 -7.90
C LEU A 63 10.36 8.83 -8.51
N THR A 64 9.71 9.30 -9.58
CA THR A 64 8.67 8.56 -10.31
C THR A 64 9.24 7.54 -11.31
N ASP A 65 10.53 7.62 -11.65
CA ASP A 65 11.21 6.63 -12.50
C ASP A 65 11.59 5.38 -11.69
N THR A 66 10.63 4.46 -11.60
CA THR A 66 10.78 3.19 -10.86
C THR A 66 11.84 2.25 -11.46
N VAL A 67 12.12 2.35 -12.77
CA VAL A 67 13.15 1.53 -13.44
C VAL A 67 14.53 1.98 -13.01
N ARG A 68 14.79 3.29 -13.03
CA ARG A 68 16.07 3.84 -12.57
C ARG A 68 16.28 3.58 -11.08
N LEU A 69 15.27 3.79 -10.24
CA LEU A 69 15.38 3.56 -8.81
C LEU A 69 15.64 2.08 -8.46
N SER A 70 14.93 1.15 -9.09
CA SER A 70 15.12 -0.28 -8.83
C SER A 70 16.50 -0.77 -9.29
N LYS A 71 16.99 -0.31 -10.44
CA LYS A 71 18.32 -0.67 -10.95
C LYS A 71 19.47 -0.16 -10.09
N ASN A 72 19.28 0.98 -9.40
CA ASN A 72 20.32 1.63 -8.60
C ASN A 72 20.09 1.49 -7.08
N LYS A 73 19.23 0.56 -6.64
CA LYS A 73 18.84 0.45 -5.24
C LYS A 73 20.02 0.28 -4.27
N SER A 74 21.07 -0.43 -4.67
CA SER A 74 22.24 -0.71 -3.82
C SER A 74 23.14 0.49 -3.55
N ILE A 75 23.00 1.58 -4.32
CA ILE A 75 23.80 2.80 -4.18
C ILE A 75 22.97 3.99 -3.66
N LEU A 76 21.66 3.81 -3.50
CA LEU A 76 20.71 4.81 -3.00
C LEU A 76 20.26 4.55 -1.55
N ALA A 77 20.59 3.38 -1.00
CA ALA A 77 20.16 2.89 0.31
C ALA A 77 21.32 2.84 1.31
#